data_AF-A0A425XZE3-F1
#
_entry.id   AF-A0A425XZE3-F1
#
_cell.length_a   1.000
_cell.length_b   1.000
_cell.length_c   1.000
_cell.angle_alpha   90.00
_cell.angle_beta   90.00
_cell.angle_gamma   90.00
#
_symmetry.space_group_name_H-M   'P 1'
#
loop_
_entity.id
_entity.type
_entity.pdbx_description
1 polymer ?
#
loop_
_entity_poly.entity_id
_entity_poly.type
_entity_poly.pdbx_seq_one_letter_code
_entity_poly.pdbx_strand_id
1 'polypeptide(L)' 'MKHKHRIDQLQNGVKSILAKSGYAFSEEDKTLLEAILLELEEMSNNETDNSPNELLKILSLLLRFLKFFGIDDIIELF' A
#
# COMPACT_ATOMS: atom_id res chain seq x y z
N MET A 1 13.14 9.47 -9.74
CA MET A 1 12.02 10.42 -9.96
C MET A 1 10.68 9.76 -10.34
N LYS A 2 10.58 8.93 -11.40
CA LYS A 2 9.29 8.28 -11.77
C LYS A 2 8.70 7.32 -10.70
N HIS A 3 9.55 6.59 -9.96
CA HIS A 3 9.11 5.66 -8.92
C HIS A 3 8.50 6.36 -7.70
N LYS A 4 9.20 7.38 -7.18
CA LYS A 4 8.72 8.24 -6.09
C LYS A 4 7.33 8.82 -6.37
N HIS A 5 7.14 9.41 -7.55
CA HIS A 5 5.85 9.95 -7.98
C HIS A 5 4.72 8.90 -7.98
N ARG A 6 4.99 7.65 -8.37
CA ARG A 6 3.97 6.58 -8.37
C ARG A 6 3.63 6.12 -6.95
N ILE A 7 4.62 6.04 -6.06
CA ILE A 7 4.42 5.71 -4.64
C ILE A 7 3.62 6.83 -3.94
N ASP A 8 3.95 8.09 -4.21
CA ASP A 8 3.23 9.25 -3.66
C ASP A 8 1.76 9.28 -4.15
N GLN A 9 1.51 8.91 -5.40
CA GLN A 9 0.14 8.75 -5.92
C GLN A 9 -0.63 7.64 -5.20
N LEU A 10 0.01 6.52 -4.91
CA LEU A 10 -0.59 5.42 -4.16
C LEU A 10 -0.91 5.83 -2.72
N GLN A 11 0.01 6.52 -2.04
CA GLN A 11 -0.21 7.09 -0.70
C GLN A 11 -1.40 8.04 -0.68
N ASN A 12 -1.49 8.94 -1.66
CA ASN A 12 -2.61 9.88 -1.76
C ASN A 12 -3.94 9.15 -2.00
N GLY A 13 -3.92 8.06 -2.77
CA GLY A 13 -5.08 7.18 -2.94
C GLY A 13 -5.55 6.59 -1.62
N VAL A 14 -4.63 6.00 -0.84
CA VAL A 14 -4.96 5.40 0.47
C VAL A 14 -5.44 6.46 1.48
N LYS A 15 -4.79 7.62 1.54
CA LYS A 15 -5.24 8.75 2.37
C LYS A 15 -6.64 9.22 1.99
N SER A 16 -6.96 9.29 0.70
CA SER A 16 -8.29 9.66 0.21
C SER A 16 -9.36 8.65 0.60
N ILE A 17 -9.01 7.36 0.59
CA ILE A 17 -9.91 6.28 1.02
C ILE A 17 -10.19 6.38 2.53
N LEU A 18 -9.16 6.56 3.36
CA LEU A 18 -9.31 6.74 4.81
C LEU A 18 -10.11 8.00 5.18
N ALA A 19 -9.93 9.09 4.43
CA ALA A 19 -10.64 10.35 4.66
C ALA A 19 -12.11 10.32 4.19
N LYS A 20 -12.51 9.33 3.37
CA LYS A 20 -13.88 9.21 2.89
C LYS A 20 -14.79 8.69 4.00
N SER A 21 -15.61 9.58 4.53
CA SER A 21 -16.62 9.31 5.58
C SER A 21 -17.71 8.30 5.20
N GLY A 22 -17.76 7.84 3.95
CA GLY A 22 -18.73 6.86 3.46
C GLY A 22 -18.30 5.40 3.56
N TYR A 23 -17.04 5.12 3.89
CA TYR A 23 -16.56 3.76 4.12
C TYR A 23 -16.45 3.52 5.63
N ALA A 24 -17.34 2.67 6.16
CA ALA A 24 -17.23 2.19 7.54
C ALA A 24 -16.18 1.08 7.59
N PHE A 25 -14.90 1.46 7.55
CA PHE A 25 -13.82 0.52 7.82
C PHE A 25 -13.94 0.01 9.25
N SER A 26 -13.74 -1.30 9.43
CA SER A 26 -13.49 -1.85 10.76
C SER A 26 -12.20 -1.24 11.34
N GLU A 27 -12.02 -1.32 12.66
CA GLU A 27 -10.77 -0.86 13.28
C GLU A 27 -9.56 -1.68 12.80
N GLU A 28 -9.77 -2.96 12.48
CA GLU A 28 -8.76 -3.83 11.88
C GLU A 28 -8.36 -3.35 10.47
N ASP A 29 -9.35 -2.97 9.66
CA ASP A 29 -9.18 -2.45 8.31
C ASP A 29 -8.42 -1.12 8.29
N LYS A 30 -8.77 -0.20 9.20
CA LYS A 30 -8.05 1.08 9.35
C LYS A 30 -6.61 0.85 9.76
N THR A 31 -6.38 -0.02 10.74
CA THR A 31 -5.03 -0.36 11.20
C THR A 31 -4.17 -0.93 10.07
N LEU A 32 -4.76 -1.77 9.20
CA LEU A 32 -4.06 -2.32 8.05
C LEU A 32 -3.73 -1.24 7.01
N LEU A 33 -4.66 -0.33 6.72
CA LEU A 33 -4.43 0.79 5.79
C LEU A 33 -3.38 1.79 6.31
N GLU A 34 -3.37 2.08 7.60
CA GLU A 34 -2.35 2.93 8.24
C GLU A 34 -0.96 2.27 8.20
N ALA A 35 -0.88 0.95 8.45
CA ALA A 35 0.35 0.20 8.30
C ALA A 35 0.86 0.21 6.84
N ILE A 36 -0.06 0.12 5.86
CA ILE A 36 0.29 0.23 4.44
C ILE A 36 0.84 1.63 4.12
N LEU A 37 0.24 2.69 4.67
CA LEU A 37 0.72 4.06 4.47
C LEU A 37 2.13 4.28 5.02
N LEU A 38 2.42 3.79 6.21
CA LEU A 38 3.75 3.88 6.83
C LEU A 38 4.83 3.23 5.97
N GLU A 39 4.58 2.01 5.47
CA GLU A 39 5.54 1.31 4.60
C GLU A 39 5.71 2.02 3.25
N LEU A 40 4.64 2.59 2.67
CA LEU A 40 4.77 3.41 1.46
C LEU A 40 5.58 4.68 1.71
N GLU A 41 5.51 5.27 2.89
CA GLU A 41 6.28 6.45 3.29
C GLU A 41 7.75 6.12 3.48
N GLU A 42 8.06 4.99 4.13
CA GLU A 42 9.43 4.45 4.20
C GLU A 42 10.02 4.23 2.80
N MET A 43 9.26 3.64 1.88
CA MET A 43 9.72 3.39 0.50
C MET A 43 9.87 4.66 -0.34
N SER A 44 9.03 5.69 -0.13
CA SER A 44 9.20 6.97 -0.83
C SER A 44 10.45 7.73 -0.34
N ASN A 45 10.80 7.55 0.94
CA ASN A 45 11.97 8.14 1.55
C ASN A 45 13.28 7.38 1.25
N ASN A 46 13.22 6.06 1.08
CA ASN A 46 14.35 5.23 0.67
C ASN A 46 14.49 5.22 -0.86
N GLU A 47 15.16 6.23 -1.43
CA GLU A 47 15.23 6.41 -2.90
C GLU A 47 16.06 5.35 -3.67
N THR A 48 16.78 4.41 -3.04
CA THR A 48 17.93 3.80 -3.73
C THR A 48 18.39 2.37 -3.39
N ASP A 49 17.77 1.59 -2.51
CA ASP A 49 18.30 0.24 -2.21
C ASP A 49 17.34 -0.89 -2.59
N ASN A 50 17.40 -1.31 -3.86
CA ASN A 50 16.71 -2.51 -4.38
C ASN A 50 17.31 -3.81 -3.81
N SER A 51 17.59 -3.83 -2.52
CA SER A 51 17.99 -5.04 -1.83
C SER A 51 16.85 -6.07 -1.92
N PRO A 52 17.17 -7.38 -1.94
CA PRO A 52 16.15 -8.43 -1.93
C PRO A 52 15.14 -8.29 -0.78
N ASN A 53 15.57 -7.72 0.35
CA ASN A 53 14.68 -7.44 1.49
C ASN A 53 13.66 -6.33 1.20
N GLU A 54 14.05 -5.26 0.51
CA GLU A 54 13.10 -4.21 0.11
C GLU A 54 12.09 -4.76 -0.91
N LEU A 55 12.53 -5.59 -1.86
CA LEU A 55 11.61 -6.27 -2.79
C LEU A 55 10.61 -7.18 -2.08
N LEU A 56 11.05 -7.93 -1.06
CA LEU A 56 10.17 -8.76 -0.24
C LEU A 56 9.18 -7.92 0.58
N LYS A 57 9.61 -6.77 1.10
CA LYS A 57 8.71 -5.81 1.76
C LYS A 57 7.65 -5.29 0.79
N ILE A 58 8.03 -4.89 -0.43
CA ILE A 58 7.11 -4.42 -1.49
C ILE A 58 6.09 -5.51 -1.83
N LEU A 59 6.53 -6.76 -2.03
CA LEU A 59 5.64 -7.88 -2.32
C LEU A 59 4.68 -8.18 -1.16
N SER A 60 5.17 -8.16 0.07
CA SER A 60 4.34 -8.34 1.27
C SER A 60 3.27 -7.25 1.37
N LEU A 61 3.64 -5.99 1.11
CA LEU A 61 2.73 -4.85 1.10
C LEU A 61 1.64 -4.98 0.04
N LEU A 62 2.01 -5.35 -1.19
CA LEU A 62 1.09 -5.61 -2.28
C LEU A 62 0.10 -6.73 -1.93
N LEU A 63 0.56 -7.83 -1.36
CA LEU A 63 -0.31 -8.93 -0.93
C LEU A 63 -1.30 -8.50 0.16
N ARG A 64 -0.85 -7.70 1.13
CA ARG A 64 -1.73 -7.14 2.18
C ARG A 64 -2.78 -6.20 1.58
N PHE A 65 -2.40 -5.37 0.62
CA PHE A 65 -3.32 -4.49 -0.10
C PHE A 65 -4.35 -5.30 -0.89
N LEU A 66 -3.94 -6.29 -1.68
CA LEU A 66 -4.85 -7.13 -2.45
C LEU A 66 -5.85 -7.86 -1.56
N LYS A 67 -5.37 -8.46 -0.47
CA LYS A 67 -6.21 -9.09 0.55
C LYS A 67 -7.22 -8.11 1.17
N PHE A 68 -6.81 -6.87 1.42
CA PHE A 68 -7.69 -5.83 1.95
C PHE A 68 -8.88 -5.52 1.03
N PHE A 69 -8.66 -5.54 -0.29
CA PHE A 69 -9.74 -5.36 -1.28
C PHE A 69 -10.54 -6.64 -1.55
N GLY A 70 -10.31 -7.72 -0.81
CA GLY A 70 -10.95 -9.01 -1.04
C GLY A 70 -10.50 -9.68 -2.34
N ILE A 71 -9.32 -9.31 -2.85
CA ILE A 71 -8.73 -9.92 -4.05
C ILE A 71 -7.91 -11.12 -3.59
N ASP A 72 -8.59 -12.26 -3.51
CA ASP A 72 -8.01 -13.53 -3.08
C ASP A 72 -7.30 -14.25 -4.24
N ASP A 73 -7.64 -13.91 -5.48
CA ASP A 73 -7.03 -14.47 -6.69
C ASP A 73 -6.32 -13.37 -7.50
N ILE A 74 -4.99 -13.41 -7.47
CA ILE A 74 -4.13 -12.47 -8.20
C ILE A 74 -4.16 -12.78 -9.71
N ILE A 75 -4.54 -13.99 -10.10
CA ILE A 75 -4.66 -14.38 -11.51
C ILE A 75 -5.76 -13.57 -12.19
N GLU A 76 -6.83 -13.18 -11.48
CA GLU A 76 -7.90 -12.35 -12.03
C GLU A 76 -7.51 -10.88 -12.29
N LEU A 77 -6.31 -10.46 -11.87
CA LEU A 77 -5.79 -9.10 -12.08
C LEU A 77 -4.98 -8.90 -13.37
N PHE A 78 -4.64 -9.98 -14.09
CA PHE A 78 -3.77 -9.97 -15.28
C PHE A 78 -4.42 -10.68 -16.47
#